data_AF-A0A945ALU9-F1
#
_entry.id   AF-A0A945ALU9-F1
#
_cell.length_a   1.000
_cell.length_b   1.000
_cell.length_c   1.000
_cell.angle_alpha   90.00
_cell.angle_beta   90.00
_cell.angle_gamma   90.00
#
_symmetry.space_group_name_H-M   'P 1'
#
loop_
_entity.id
_entity.type
_entity.pdbx_description
1 polymer ?
#
loop_
_entity_poly.entity_id
_entity_poly.type
_entity_poly.pdbx_seq_one_letter_code
_entity_poly.pdbx_strand_id
1 'polypeptide(L)'
;MEQGIIVLKSKPVLEIQEFFRYNYRVWQSLRDVSCLSINADHENSCNGDVYILYTGSSIKGKDLSWLSGKNVIATNMFFMNEYYPSLDIQHYLLIEPWQYRKQWHLSWILDMIMTRAKVDSPSTIWLHGSAKPYIDYDALHFCDVDTRKLLNKNSFRYINGKGSFYREKVVRDDFSKIINTNVNTMTFTLFFAAFLGYKNIYLLGSDYTKTPKVAGHFYDNVSEEAYGFDESTVFKEENCIFADNLINETLVHLDKLGVGVFNAVDDGYISRDIKSINYTSLISKDE
;
A
#
# COMPACT_ATOMS: atom_id res chain seq x y z
N MET A 1 -19.66 -57.49 -7.47
CA MET A 1 -18.49 -56.73 -7.00
C MET A 1 -18.04 -55.85 -8.14
N GLU A 2 -18.55 -54.63 -8.21
CA GLU A 2 -18.07 -53.62 -9.16
C GLU A 2 -16.79 -53.01 -8.60
N GLN A 3 -15.69 -53.15 -9.33
CA GLN A 3 -14.44 -52.48 -9.01
C GLN A 3 -14.56 -51.01 -9.45
N GLY A 4 -14.78 -50.13 -8.47
CA GLY A 4 -14.72 -48.69 -8.67
C GLY A 4 -13.32 -48.28 -9.12
N ILE A 5 -13.19 -47.80 -10.35
CA ILE A 5 -11.99 -47.15 -10.84
C ILE A 5 -11.86 -45.82 -10.09
N ILE A 6 -11.01 -45.80 -9.06
CA ILE A 6 -10.55 -44.55 -8.46
C ILE A 6 -9.59 -43.93 -9.46
N VAL A 7 -10.10 -43.03 -10.30
CA VAL A 7 -9.27 -42.15 -11.12
C VAL A 7 -8.56 -41.19 -10.18
N LEU A 8 -7.39 -41.60 -9.69
CA LEU A 8 -6.40 -40.69 -9.12
C LEU A 8 -5.93 -39.78 -10.26
N LYS A 9 -6.67 -38.70 -10.54
CA LYS A 9 -6.05 -37.53 -11.18
C LYS A 9 -4.93 -37.12 -10.23
N SER A 10 -3.70 -37.40 -10.62
CA SER A 10 -2.53 -37.15 -9.80
C SER A 10 -2.51 -35.66 -9.46
N LYS A 11 -2.68 -35.32 -8.18
CA LYS A 11 -2.64 -33.94 -7.65
C LYS A 11 -1.56 -33.05 -8.29
N PRO A 12 -0.34 -33.55 -8.59
CA PRO A 12 0.70 -32.75 -9.25
C PRO A 12 0.31 -32.20 -10.63
N VAL A 13 -0.47 -32.93 -11.43
CA VAL A 13 -0.85 -32.47 -12.78
C VAL A 13 -1.85 -31.32 -12.71
N LEU A 14 -2.77 -31.36 -11.76
CA LEU A 14 -3.75 -30.28 -11.53
C LEU A 14 -3.05 -29.02 -11.02
N GLU A 15 -2.13 -29.14 -10.07
CA GLU A 15 -1.37 -28.00 -9.54
C GLU A 15 -0.52 -27.30 -10.61
N ILE A 16 0.13 -28.07 -11.49
CA ILE A 16 0.92 -27.52 -12.60
C ILE A 16 0.02 -26.78 -13.60
N GLN A 17 -1.15 -27.34 -13.93
CA GLN A 17 -2.11 -26.70 -14.83
C GLN A 17 -2.63 -25.38 -14.25
N GLU A 18 -2.98 -25.35 -12.97
CA GLU A 18 -3.44 -24.13 -12.30
C GLU A 18 -2.34 -23.08 -12.19
N PHE A 19 -1.09 -23.50 -11.93
CA PHE A 19 0.06 -22.61 -11.99
C PHE A 19 0.19 -21.93 -13.35
N PHE A 20 0.17 -22.67 -14.46
CA PHE A 20 0.30 -22.08 -15.79
C PHE A 20 -0.91 -21.20 -16.16
N ARG A 21 -2.12 -21.63 -15.84
CA ARG A 21 -3.35 -20.84 -16.05
C ARG A 21 -3.29 -19.51 -15.32
N TYR A 22 -2.89 -19.53 -14.04
CA TYR A 22 -2.76 -18.33 -13.24
C TYR A 22 -1.73 -17.36 -13.82
N ASN A 23 -0.51 -17.85 -14.09
CA ASN A 23 0.55 -16.99 -14.63
C ASN A 23 0.20 -16.41 -16.00
N TYR A 24 -0.48 -17.17 -16.85
CA TYR A 24 -0.99 -16.67 -18.12
C TYR A 24 -2.00 -15.53 -17.90
N ARG A 25 -2.94 -15.68 -16.96
CA ARG A 25 -3.91 -14.63 -16.63
C ARG A 25 -3.26 -13.39 -16.01
N VAL A 26 -2.25 -13.55 -15.15
CA VAL A 26 -1.45 -12.42 -14.65
C VAL A 26 -0.76 -11.71 -15.81
N TRP A 27 -0.15 -12.45 -16.73
CA TRP A 27 0.48 -11.86 -17.90
C TRP A 27 -0.54 -11.08 -18.76
N GLN A 28 -1.76 -11.58 -18.91
CA GLN A 28 -2.85 -10.87 -19.58
C GLN A 28 -3.25 -9.60 -18.81
N SER A 29 -3.45 -9.68 -17.49
CA SER A 29 -3.90 -8.54 -16.68
C SER A 29 -2.88 -7.40 -16.61
N LEU A 30 -1.59 -7.71 -16.64
CA LEU A 30 -0.53 -6.71 -16.68
C LEU A 30 -0.44 -5.98 -18.04
N ARG A 31 -1.08 -6.51 -19.09
CA ARG A 31 -1.14 -5.92 -20.43
C ARG A 31 -2.49 -5.29 -20.75
N ASP A 32 -3.53 -5.69 -20.03
CA ASP A 32 -4.87 -5.13 -20.15
C ASP A 32 -4.93 -3.75 -19.50
N VAL A 33 -4.78 -2.71 -20.31
CA VAL A 33 -4.86 -1.32 -19.85
C VAL A 33 -6.30 -0.83 -19.66
N SER A 34 -7.32 -1.59 -20.11
CA SER A 34 -8.72 -1.17 -19.96
C SER A 34 -9.16 -1.11 -18.49
N CYS A 35 -8.60 -1.97 -17.65
CA CYS A 35 -8.83 -1.93 -16.21
C CYS A 35 -8.14 -0.77 -15.50
N LEU A 36 -7.18 -0.10 -16.16
CA LEU A 36 -6.50 1.08 -15.63
C LEU A 36 -7.25 2.35 -15.97
N SER A 37 -7.88 2.44 -17.16
CA SER A 37 -8.53 3.67 -17.61
C SER A 37 -9.66 4.15 -16.68
N ILE A 38 -10.30 3.25 -15.94
CA ILE A 38 -11.30 3.60 -14.92
C ILE A 38 -10.72 4.43 -13.76
N ASN A 39 -9.39 4.40 -13.56
CA ASN A 39 -8.74 5.21 -12.53
C ASN A 39 -8.77 6.70 -12.88
N ALA A 40 -9.02 7.08 -14.15
CA ALA A 40 -9.13 8.48 -14.57
C ALA A 40 -10.23 9.24 -13.79
N ASP A 41 -11.29 8.54 -13.35
CA ASP A 41 -12.35 9.13 -12.52
C ASP A 41 -11.84 9.63 -11.14
N HIS A 42 -10.65 9.18 -10.73
CA HIS A 42 -10.01 9.57 -9.48
C HIS A 42 -8.97 10.69 -9.66
N GLU A 43 -8.57 11.02 -10.88
CA GLU A 43 -7.58 12.07 -11.15
C GLU A 43 -8.14 13.43 -10.72
N ASN A 44 -7.43 14.12 -9.82
CA ASN A 44 -7.87 15.40 -9.22
C ASN A 44 -9.28 15.36 -8.60
N SER A 45 -9.74 14.17 -8.18
CA SER A 45 -11.06 13.98 -7.56
C SER A 45 -11.12 14.44 -6.10
N CYS A 46 -9.96 14.66 -5.47
CA CYS A 46 -9.81 15.08 -4.09
C CYS A 46 -9.15 16.46 -3.98
N ASN A 47 -9.27 17.08 -2.80
CA ASN A 47 -8.63 18.35 -2.49
C ASN A 47 -8.16 18.40 -1.02
N GLY A 48 -7.37 19.42 -0.69
CA GLY A 48 -6.93 19.71 0.68
C GLY A 48 -5.87 18.75 1.20
N ASP A 49 -6.00 18.42 2.48
CA ASP A 49 -5.01 17.69 3.29
C ASP A 49 -5.35 16.20 3.32
N VAL A 50 -4.31 15.34 3.30
CA VAL A 50 -4.44 13.88 3.44
C VAL A 50 -3.39 13.31 4.39
N TYR A 51 -3.80 12.31 5.16
CA TYR A 51 -2.97 11.60 6.12
C TYR A 51 -2.70 10.18 5.62
N ILE A 52 -1.45 9.87 5.32
CA ILE A 52 -1.03 8.54 4.87
C ILE A 52 -0.51 7.75 6.06
N LEU A 53 -1.15 6.61 6.32
CA LEU A 53 -0.85 5.74 7.44
C LEU A 53 0.06 4.60 6.99
N TYR A 54 1.30 4.64 7.47
CA TYR A 54 2.29 3.58 7.35
C TYR A 54 2.32 2.71 8.61
N THR A 55 3.15 1.67 8.55
CA THR A 55 3.23 0.64 9.58
C THR A 55 4.38 0.80 10.55
N GLY A 56 5.12 1.91 10.54
CA GLY A 56 6.25 2.12 11.46
C GLY A 56 5.84 2.07 12.94
N SER A 57 6.75 1.58 13.78
CA SER A 57 6.57 1.40 15.22
C SER A 57 6.14 2.65 15.99
N SER A 58 6.47 3.85 15.52
CA SER A 58 6.08 5.10 16.18
C SER A 58 4.59 5.37 16.24
N ILE A 59 3.79 4.73 15.39
CA ILE A 59 2.33 4.86 15.45
C ILE A 59 1.69 3.93 16.49
N LYS A 60 2.48 3.04 17.10
CA LYS A 60 2.02 2.14 18.16
C LYS A 60 1.57 2.92 19.38
N GLY A 61 0.35 2.67 19.85
CA GLY A 61 -0.22 3.30 21.04
C GLY A 61 -0.51 4.80 20.90
N LYS A 62 -0.40 5.37 19.69
CA LYS A 62 -0.85 6.75 19.44
C LYS A 62 -2.36 6.78 19.29
N ASP A 63 -3.00 7.75 19.94
CA ASP A 63 -4.41 8.03 19.69
C ASP A 63 -4.60 8.63 18.31
N LEU A 64 -5.31 7.90 17.44
CA LEU A 64 -5.63 8.30 16.07
C LEU A 64 -7.08 8.77 15.92
N SER A 65 -7.85 8.88 17.01
CA SER A 65 -9.26 9.31 16.97
C SER A 65 -9.46 10.70 16.34
N TRP A 66 -8.47 11.58 16.45
CA TRP A 66 -8.46 12.91 15.84
C TRP A 66 -8.44 12.90 14.31
N LEU A 67 -8.17 11.75 13.67
CA LEU A 67 -8.30 11.58 12.22
C LEU A 67 -9.76 11.37 11.75
N SER A 68 -10.72 11.25 12.68
CA SER A 68 -12.13 11.12 12.33
C SER A 68 -12.60 12.25 11.42
N GLY A 69 -13.23 11.91 10.29
CA GLY A 69 -13.66 12.87 9.28
C GLY A 69 -12.56 13.49 8.42
N LYS A 70 -11.27 13.13 8.62
CA LYS A 70 -10.15 13.58 7.79
C LYS A 70 -9.96 12.67 6.57
N ASN A 71 -9.22 13.14 5.57
CA ASN A 71 -8.82 12.29 4.45
C ASN A 71 -7.66 11.39 4.87
N VAL A 72 -7.84 10.08 4.80
CA VAL A 72 -6.91 9.06 5.25
C VAL A 72 -6.68 8.01 4.18
N ILE A 73 -5.41 7.75 3.89
CA ILE A 73 -4.96 6.64 3.04
C ILE A 73 -4.23 5.63 3.92
N ALA A 74 -4.68 4.37 3.91
CA ALA A 74 -4.00 3.29 4.63
C ALA A 74 -3.18 2.42 3.69
N THR A 75 -2.11 1.82 4.20
CA THR A 75 -1.18 1.02 3.40
C THR A 75 -0.86 -0.33 4.05
N ASN A 76 -0.57 -1.35 3.22
CA ASN A 76 -0.02 -2.64 3.65
C ASN A 76 -0.82 -3.32 4.78
N MET A 77 -0.19 -3.49 5.94
CA MET A 77 -0.75 -4.18 7.12
C MET A 77 -1.36 -3.22 8.14
N PHE A 78 -1.67 -1.98 7.73
CA PHE A 78 -2.22 -0.99 8.66
C PHE A 78 -3.55 -1.41 9.32
N PHE A 79 -4.27 -2.36 8.71
CA PHE A 79 -5.49 -2.93 9.28
C PHE A 79 -5.29 -3.57 10.67
N MET A 80 -4.03 -3.89 11.03
CA MET A 80 -3.66 -4.43 12.34
C MET A 80 -3.66 -3.37 13.45
N ASN A 81 -3.70 -2.07 13.13
CA ASN A 81 -3.75 -1.01 14.13
C ASN A 81 -5.10 -1.04 14.88
N GLU A 82 -5.09 -0.71 16.18
CA GLU A 82 -6.29 -0.76 17.02
C GLU A 82 -7.35 0.28 16.61
N TYR A 83 -6.92 1.40 16.05
CA TYR A 83 -7.81 2.47 15.58
C TYR A 83 -8.40 2.20 14.20
N TYR A 84 -7.86 1.27 13.42
CA TYR A 84 -8.31 0.99 12.05
C TYR A 84 -9.86 0.87 11.91
N PRO A 85 -10.58 0.16 12.80
CA PRO A 85 -12.04 0.05 12.71
C PRO A 85 -12.82 1.35 12.94
N SER A 86 -12.19 2.38 13.51
CA SER A 86 -12.80 3.68 13.77
C SER A 86 -12.49 4.74 12.70
N LEU A 87 -11.51 4.49 11.83
CA LEU A 87 -11.02 5.47 10.86
C LEU A 87 -11.83 5.43 9.57
N ASP A 88 -12.07 6.61 8.99
CA ASP A 88 -12.67 6.78 7.67
C ASP A 88 -11.59 6.68 6.59
N ILE A 89 -11.26 5.45 6.18
CA ILE A 89 -10.23 5.19 5.16
C ILE A 89 -10.86 5.32 3.76
N GLN A 90 -10.54 6.38 3.02
CA GLN A 90 -11.04 6.56 1.65
C GLN A 90 -10.34 5.61 0.67
N HIS A 91 -9.03 5.41 0.84
CA HIS A 91 -8.23 4.57 -0.04
C HIS A 91 -7.32 3.62 0.75
N TYR A 92 -7.35 2.35 0.39
CA TYR A 92 -6.45 1.33 0.93
C TYR A 92 -5.50 0.84 -0.15
N LEU A 93 -4.19 0.92 0.10
CA LEU A 93 -3.16 0.60 -0.88
C LEU A 93 -2.46 -0.71 -0.54
N LEU A 94 -2.57 -1.69 -1.44
CA LEU A 94 -1.91 -2.99 -1.36
C LEU A 94 -1.30 -3.33 -2.74
N ILE A 95 -0.14 -2.74 -2.99
CA ILE A 95 0.41 -2.52 -4.34
C ILE A 95 1.54 -3.48 -4.74
N GLU A 96 1.83 -4.45 -3.86
CA GLU A 96 2.83 -5.47 -4.09
C GLU A 96 2.41 -6.42 -5.24
N PRO A 97 3.35 -6.91 -6.06
CA PRO A 97 3.04 -7.91 -7.06
C PRO A 97 2.74 -9.27 -6.40
N TRP A 98 1.69 -9.91 -6.91
CA TRP A 98 1.13 -11.16 -6.40
C TRP A 98 1.47 -12.34 -7.30
N GLN A 99 1.97 -13.40 -6.67
CA GLN A 99 2.31 -14.67 -7.33
C GLN A 99 1.32 -15.76 -6.93
N TYR A 100 1.21 -16.81 -7.75
CA TYR A 100 0.30 -17.94 -7.53
C TYR A 100 0.34 -18.46 -6.08
N ARG A 101 1.55 -18.69 -5.54
CA ARG A 101 1.73 -19.23 -4.18
C ARG A 101 1.41 -18.24 -3.04
N LYS A 102 1.21 -16.96 -3.35
CA LYS A 102 0.91 -15.91 -2.37
C LYS A 102 -0.56 -15.50 -2.35
N GLN A 103 -1.43 -16.16 -3.12
CA GLN A 103 -2.85 -15.81 -3.19
C GLN A 103 -3.59 -16.05 -1.87
N TRP A 104 -3.24 -17.09 -1.12
CA TRP A 104 -3.82 -17.32 0.21
C TRP A 104 -3.52 -16.16 1.16
N HIS A 105 -2.32 -15.57 1.04
CA HIS A 105 -1.91 -14.42 1.83
C HIS A 105 -2.67 -13.16 1.41
N LEU A 106 -2.84 -12.95 0.10
CA LEU A 106 -3.70 -11.88 -0.43
C LEU A 106 -5.15 -12.02 0.08
N SER A 107 -5.72 -13.23 0.01
CA SER A 107 -7.05 -13.53 0.52
C SER A 107 -7.20 -13.16 1.99
N TRP A 108 -6.25 -13.58 2.81
CA TRP A 108 -6.24 -13.30 4.24
C TRP A 108 -6.11 -11.79 4.53
N ILE A 109 -5.20 -11.10 3.84
CA ILE A 109 -5.04 -9.63 3.98
C ILE A 109 -6.34 -8.92 3.61
N LEU A 110 -6.93 -9.25 2.46
CA LEU A 110 -8.16 -8.61 1.99
C LEU A 110 -9.32 -8.87 2.95
N ASP A 111 -9.46 -10.09 3.45
CA ASP A 111 -10.45 -10.42 4.48
C ASP A 111 -10.27 -9.53 5.72
N MET A 112 -9.05 -9.37 6.22
CA MET A 112 -8.75 -8.52 7.38
C MET A 112 -8.99 -7.04 7.12
N ILE A 113 -8.61 -6.53 5.95
CA ILE A 113 -8.89 -5.15 5.54
C ILE A 113 -10.40 -4.90 5.54
N MET A 114 -11.18 -5.79 4.91
CA MET A 114 -12.61 -5.57 4.68
C MET A 114 -13.47 -5.85 5.92
N THR A 115 -13.13 -6.86 6.72
CA THR A 115 -13.91 -7.23 7.92
C THR A 115 -13.66 -6.29 9.10
N ARG A 116 -12.49 -5.67 9.17
CA ARG A 116 -12.15 -4.70 10.21
C ARG A 116 -12.42 -3.25 9.79
N ALA A 117 -12.77 -2.99 8.54
CA ALA A 117 -13.11 -1.65 8.07
C ALA A 117 -14.35 -1.11 8.80
N LYS A 118 -14.42 0.21 8.93
CA LYS A 118 -15.60 0.90 9.47
C LYS A 118 -16.80 0.63 8.56
N VAL A 119 -17.90 0.14 9.14
CA VAL A 119 -19.05 -0.43 8.41
C VAL A 119 -19.65 0.54 7.39
N ASP A 120 -19.77 1.81 7.75
CA ASP A 120 -20.44 2.84 6.94
C ASP A 120 -19.46 3.68 6.10
N SER A 121 -18.20 3.24 5.99
CA SER A 121 -17.11 3.97 5.32
C SER A 121 -16.26 3.01 4.47
N PRO A 122 -16.82 2.43 3.38
CA PRO A 122 -16.10 1.47 2.56
C PRO A 122 -14.97 2.17 1.78
N SER A 123 -13.75 1.64 1.91
CA SER A 123 -12.59 2.13 1.19
C SER A 123 -12.58 1.67 -0.28
N THR A 124 -11.98 2.47 -1.16
CA THR A 124 -11.50 1.95 -2.45
C THR A 124 -10.17 1.21 -2.24
N ILE A 125 -10.12 -0.07 -2.59
CA ILE A 125 -8.93 -0.91 -2.44
C ILE A 125 -8.16 -0.92 -3.76
N TRP A 126 -6.92 -0.45 -3.72
CA TRP A 126 -6.03 -0.37 -4.87
C TRP A 126 -5.02 -1.52 -4.82
N LEU A 127 -4.99 -2.31 -5.89
CA LEU A 127 -4.19 -3.52 -6.00
C LEU A 127 -3.27 -3.47 -7.21
N HIS A 128 -2.11 -4.11 -7.12
CA HIS A 128 -1.33 -4.40 -8.32
C HIS A 128 -2.15 -5.26 -9.29
N GLY A 129 -2.08 -5.03 -10.60
CA GLY A 129 -2.88 -5.75 -11.60
C GLY A 129 -2.63 -7.26 -11.65
N SER A 130 -1.55 -7.76 -11.04
CA SER A 130 -1.35 -9.20 -10.82
C SER A 130 -2.34 -9.82 -9.82
N ALA A 131 -3.04 -9.02 -9.01
CA ALA A 131 -4.12 -9.48 -8.14
C ALA A 131 -5.42 -9.72 -8.90
N LYS A 132 -5.61 -9.06 -10.05
CA LYS A 132 -6.85 -9.14 -10.85
C LYS A 132 -7.32 -10.57 -11.12
N PRO A 133 -6.45 -11.54 -11.47
CA PRO A 133 -6.90 -12.90 -11.68
C PRO A 133 -7.47 -13.57 -10.42
N TYR A 134 -7.01 -13.18 -9.23
CA TYR A 134 -7.58 -13.67 -7.97
C TYR A 134 -8.96 -13.06 -7.72
N ILE A 135 -9.13 -11.76 -7.96
CA ILE A 135 -10.38 -11.03 -7.70
C ILE A 135 -11.49 -11.37 -8.71
N ASP A 136 -11.14 -11.48 -9.99
CA ASP A 136 -12.13 -11.53 -11.07
C ASP A 136 -12.54 -12.95 -11.48
N TYR A 137 -11.85 -13.98 -10.99
CA TYR A 137 -12.13 -15.36 -11.38
C TYR A 137 -12.36 -16.25 -10.17
N ASP A 138 -13.64 -16.53 -9.91
CA ASP A 138 -14.12 -17.41 -8.84
C ASP A 138 -13.37 -18.75 -8.75
N ALA A 139 -13.00 -19.33 -9.90
CA ALA A 139 -12.28 -20.60 -9.97
C ALA A 139 -10.87 -20.56 -9.34
N LEU A 140 -10.33 -19.37 -9.08
CA LEU A 140 -9.01 -19.15 -8.48
C LEU A 140 -9.09 -18.80 -6.98
N HIS A 141 -10.27 -18.83 -6.38
CA HIS A 141 -10.46 -18.78 -4.94
C HIS A 141 -10.14 -20.17 -4.35
N PHE A 142 -8.87 -20.55 -4.36
CA PHE A 142 -8.40 -21.84 -3.83
C PHE A 142 -8.42 -21.92 -2.30
N CYS A 143 -8.97 -20.93 -1.61
CA CYS A 143 -8.96 -20.83 -0.16
C CYS A 143 -10.37 -21.07 0.38
N ASP A 144 -10.46 -21.74 1.54
CA ASP A 144 -11.71 -21.99 2.27
C ASP A 144 -12.40 -20.70 2.79
N VAL A 145 -11.83 -19.53 2.50
CA VAL A 145 -12.39 -18.22 2.83
C VAL A 145 -13.22 -17.75 1.65
N ASP A 146 -14.54 -17.79 1.78
CA ASP A 146 -15.47 -17.22 0.81
C ASP A 146 -15.45 -15.67 0.86
N THR A 147 -14.45 -15.07 0.22
CA THR A 147 -14.30 -13.61 0.13
C THR A 147 -15.35 -12.96 -0.77
N ARG A 148 -16.17 -13.70 -1.54
CA ARG A 148 -17.08 -13.15 -2.56
C ARG A 148 -18.06 -12.11 -1.99
N LYS A 149 -18.61 -12.38 -0.80
CA LYS A 149 -19.53 -11.43 -0.13
C LYS A 149 -18.84 -10.14 0.30
N LEU A 150 -17.54 -10.19 0.61
CA LEU A 150 -16.74 -9.04 1.02
C LEU A 150 -16.27 -8.24 -0.19
N LEU A 151 -15.90 -8.93 -1.28
CA LEU A 151 -15.51 -8.31 -2.55
C LEU A 151 -16.63 -7.43 -3.11
N ASN A 152 -17.89 -7.87 -3.03
CA ASN A 152 -19.03 -7.11 -3.57
C ASN A 152 -19.34 -5.79 -2.85
N LYS A 153 -18.79 -5.57 -1.64
CA LYS A 153 -19.03 -4.34 -0.85
C LYS A 153 -17.97 -3.27 -1.07
N ASN A 154 -16.83 -3.62 -1.66
CA ASN A 154 -15.69 -2.72 -1.80
C ASN A 154 -15.41 -2.42 -3.27
N SER A 155 -14.96 -1.21 -3.55
CA SER A 155 -14.52 -0.84 -4.90
C SER A 155 -13.06 -1.23 -5.08
N PHE A 156 -12.77 -2.11 -6.04
CA PHE A 156 -11.41 -2.46 -6.41
C PHE A 156 -10.93 -1.59 -7.57
N ARG A 157 -9.66 -1.20 -7.50
CA ARG A 157 -8.93 -0.54 -8.58
C ARG A 157 -7.58 -1.22 -8.78
N TYR A 158 -7.10 -1.19 -10.01
CA TYR A 158 -5.86 -1.86 -10.38
C TYR A 158 -4.81 -0.85 -10.82
N ILE A 159 -3.56 -1.09 -10.44
CA ILE A 159 -2.40 -0.32 -10.87
C ILE A 159 -1.38 -1.25 -11.50
N ASN A 160 -0.70 -0.78 -12.55
CA ASN A 160 0.38 -1.51 -13.20
C ASN A 160 1.62 -0.63 -13.28
N GLY A 161 2.74 -1.14 -12.77
CA GLY A 161 4.03 -0.49 -12.84
C GLY A 161 4.92 -1.13 -13.91
N LYS A 162 5.64 -0.32 -14.69
CA LYS A 162 6.72 -0.80 -15.55
C LYS A 162 7.87 0.20 -15.58
N GLY A 163 9.02 -0.26 -15.10
CA GLY A 163 10.25 0.51 -15.09
C GLY A 163 10.43 1.31 -13.80
N SER A 164 11.23 2.36 -13.85
CA SER A 164 11.54 3.19 -12.70
C SER A 164 11.82 4.62 -13.13
N PHE A 165 11.05 5.58 -12.61
CA PHE A 165 11.25 7.00 -12.90
C PHE A 165 12.67 7.46 -12.55
N TYR A 166 13.25 6.94 -11.47
CA TYR A 166 14.60 7.26 -11.02
C TYR A 166 15.67 6.83 -12.03
N ARG A 167 15.51 5.67 -12.67
CA ARG A 167 16.46 5.17 -13.69
C ARG A 167 16.21 5.80 -15.06
N GLU A 168 14.94 6.00 -15.40
CA GLU A 168 14.52 6.53 -16.71
C GLU A 168 14.61 8.06 -16.79
N LYS A 169 14.73 8.75 -15.65
CA LYS A 169 14.72 10.22 -15.53
C LYS A 169 13.47 10.87 -16.18
N VAL A 170 12.38 10.13 -16.21
CA VAL A 170 11.05 10.56 -16.68
C VAL A 170 10.01 10.05 -15.70
N VAL A 171 9.11 10.92 -15.25
CA VAL A 171 8.00 10.54 -14.37
C VAL A 171 6.78 10.19 -15.21
N ARG A 172 6.19 9.03 -14.93
CA ARG A 172 4.89 8.58 -15.45
C ARG A 172 4.02 8.25 -14.24
N ASP A 173 3.20 9.20 -13.83
CA ASP A 173 2.37 9.23 -12.62
C ASP A 173 0.86 9.32 -12.92
N ASP A 174 0.45 9.12 -14.17
CA ASP A 174 -0.95 8.93 -14.53
C ASP A 174 -1.37 7.49 -14.23
N PHE A 175 -2.08 7.31 -13.11
CA PHE A 175 -2.54 5.99 -12.63
C PHE A 175 -3.66 5.40 -13.50
N SER A 176 -4.20 6.13 -14.48
CA SER A 176 -5.07 5.57 -15.53
C SER A 176 -4.29 4.79 -16.60
N LYS A 177 -2.95 4.82 -16.53
CA LYS A 177 -2.01 4.19 -17.45
C LYS A 177 -0.97 3.36 -16.69
N ILE A 178 -0.03 2.77 -17.43
CA ILE A 178 1.12 2.08 -16.84
C ILE A 178 2.12 3.13 -16.32
N ILE A 179 2.28 3.17 -15.00
CA ILE A 179 3.16 4.10 -14.29
C ILE A 179 4.58 3.56 -14.17
N ASN A 180 5.55 4.42 -13.84
CA ASN A 180 6.90 4.02 -13.45
C ASN A 180 7.32 4.53 -12.06
N THR A 181 6.35 5.01 -11.30
CA THR A 181 6.50 5.55 -9.94
C THR A 181 6.27 4.53 -8.84
N ASN A 182 5.85 3.30 -9.18
CA ASN A 182 5.73 2.18 -8.24
C ASN A 182 7.10 1.53 -7.95
N VAL A 183 7.99 2.26 -7.28
CA VAL A 183 9.35 1.76 -6.94
C VAL A 183 9.39 1.21 -5.51
N ASN A 184 8.74 1.89 -4.57
CA ASN A 184 8.48 1.41 -3.21
C ASN A 184 7.17 2.00 -2.69
N THR A 185 6.70 1.53 -1.53
CA THR A 185 5.42 1.99 -0.96
C THR A 185 5.37 3.51 -0.74
N MET A 186 6.43 4.12 -0.20
CA MET A 186 6.47 5.58 0.03
C MET A 186 6.31 6.37 -1.26
N THR A 187 7.17 6.12 -2.25
CA THR A 187 7.13 6.88 -3.50
C THR A 187 5.78 6.71 -4.18
N PHE A 188 5.29 5.47 -4.26
CA PHE A 188 3.99 5.18 -4.81
C PHE A 188 2.88 5.99 -4.14
N THR A 189 2.79 5.96 -2.81
CA THR A 189 1.69 6.60 -2.06
C THR A 189 1.73 8.12 -2.21
N LEU A 190 2.93 8.71 -2.29
CA LEU A 190 3.10 10.14 -2.52
C LEU A 190 2.64 10.56 -3.94
N PHE A 191 3.08 9.85 -4.98
CA PHE A 191 2.60 10.10 -6.34
C PHE A 191 1.09 9.83 -6.47
N PHE A 192 0.59 8.80 -5.80
CA PHE A 192 -0.82 8.46 -5.79
C PHE A 192 -1.68 9.55 -5.13
N ALA A 193 -1.26 10.06 -3.97
CA ALA A 193 -1.97 11.17 -3.32
C ALA A 193 -1.96 12.45 -4.18
N ALA A 194 -0.87 12.72 -4.90
CA ALA A 194 -0.80 13.82 -5.85
C ALA A 194 -1.73 13.61 -7.06
N PHE A 195 -1.78 12.39 -7.62
CA PHE A 195 -2.71 12.00 -8.67
C PHE A 195 -4.18 12.22 -8.27
N LEU A 196 -4.53 11.92 -7.02
CA LEU A 196 -5.87 12.18 -6.49
C LEU A 196 -6.18 13.68 -6.35
N GLY A 197 -5.17 14.57 -6.32
CA GLY A 197 -5.35 16.02 -6.23
C GLY A 197 -5.06 16.64 -4.87
N TYR A 198 -4.62 15.86 -3.88
CA TYR A 198 -4.26 16.40 -2.55
C TYR A 198 -3.08 17.37 -2.63
N LYS A 199 -3.10 18.39 -1.77
CA LYS A 199 -2.09 19.47 -1.75
C LYS A 199 -1.14 19.40 -0.57
N ASN A 200 -1.58 18.87 0.57
CA ASN A 200 -0.71 18.61 1.71
C ASN A 200 -0.81 17.15 2.13
N ILE A 201 0.32 16.46 2.15
CA ILE A 201 0.42 15.05 2.48
C ILE A 201 1.15 14.92 3.82
N TYR A 202 0.49 14.36 4.82
CA TYR A 202 1.05 14.11 6.14
C TYR A 202 1.29 12.62 6.34
N LEU A 203 2.53 12.26 6.65
CA LEU A 203 2.96 10.87 6.81
C LEU A 203 2.95 10.51 8.29
N LEU A 204 2.23 9.45 8.65
CA LEU A 204 2.23 8.91 10.01
C LEU A 204 2.83 7.50 9.99
N GLY A 205 3.72 7.21 10.95
CA GLY A 205 4.44 5.94 10.98
C GLY A 205 5.53 5.81 9.90
N SER A 206 6.01 6.93 9.34
CA SER A 206 7.14 6.94 8.40
C SER A 206 8.48 7.00 9.15
N ASP A 207 8.82 5.88 9.77
CA ASP A 207 9.95 5.81 10.70
C ASP A 207 11.32 5.71 10.04
N TYR A 208 11.39 5.17 8.82
CA TYR A 208 12.67 5.07 8.12
C TYR A 208 13.25 6.43 7.74
N THR A 209 12.40 7.46 7.57
CA THR A 209 12.82 8.83 7.29
C THR A 209 13.21 9.61 8.55
N LYS A 210 12.97 9.05 9.74
CA LYS A 210 13.27 9.73 11.01
C LYS A 210 14.77 9.71 11.31
N THR A 211 15.19 10.72 12.05
CA THR A 211 16.51 10.81 12.68
C THR A 211 16.29 11.12 14.16
N PRO A 212 16.69 10.20 15.07
CA PRO A 212 17.23 8.86 14.80
C PRO A 212 16.23 7.94 14.08
N LYS A 213 16.74 6.93 13.36
CA LYS A 213 15.90 5.92 12.69
C LYS A 213 15.22 5.04 13.74
N VAL A 214 13.96 4.71 13.51
CA VAL A 214 13.21 3.74 14.32
C VAL A 214 12.97 2.49 13.47
N ALA A 215 13.39 1.33 13.97
CA ALA A 215 13.23 0.06 13.28
C ALA A 215 11.96 -0.67 13.73
N GLY A 216 11.44 -1.50 12.81
CA GLY A 216 10.29 -2.36 13.05
C GLY A 216 8.96 -1.76 12.62
N HIS A 217 7.94 -2.61 12.65
CA HIS A 217 6.56 -2.22 12.50
C HIS A 217 5.81 -2.26 13.83
N PHE A 218 4.71 -1.51 13.95
CA PHE A 218 3.91 -1.47 15.17
C PHE A 218 3.38 -2.85 15.60
N TYR A 219 3.25 -3.80 14.66
CA TYR A 219 2.80 -5.17 14.89
C TYR A 219 3.92 -6.19 15.12
N ASP A 220 5.19 -5.83 14.96
CA ASP A 220 6.31 -6.77 15.10
C ASP A 220 6.77 -6.95 16.55
N ASN A 221 6.23 -6.15 17.48
CA ASN A 221 6.78 -5.98 18.84
C ASN A 221 8.26 -5.58 18.88
N VAL A 222 8.80 -5.09 17.76
CA VAL A 222 10.12 -4.48 17.65
C VAL A 222 9.93 -2.97 17.67
N SER A 223 10.47 -2.33 18.71
CA SER A 223 10.54 -0.87 18.79
C SER A 223 11.91 -0.49 19.35
N GLU A 224 12.93 -0.61 18.50
CA GLU A 224 14.28 -0.23 18.85
C GLU A 224 14.64 1.03 18.07
N GLU A 225 14.99 2.10 18.80
CA GLU A 225 15.78 3.18 18.20
C GLU A 225 17.05 2.53 17.68
N ALA A 226 17.31 2.65 16.38
CA ALA A 226 18.40 1.92 15.72
C ALA A 226 19.79 2.51 16.05
N TYR A 227 19.98 3.04 17.27
CA TYR A 227 21.24 3.61 17.76
C TYR A 227 22.33 2.56 18.03
N GLY A 228 22.04 1.26 17.88
CA GLY A 228 22.97 0.17 18.16
C GLY A 228 22.96 -0.99 17.18
N PHE A 229 22.12 -0.95 16.14
CA PHE A 229 22.30 -1.86 15.01
C PHE A 229 23.39 -1.26 14.13
N ASP A 230 24.47 -2.01 13.91
CA ASP A 230 25.42 -1.70 12.84
C ASP A 230 24.59 -1.42 11.59
N GLU A 231 24.56 -0.15 11.15
CA GLU A 231 23.69 0.30 10.05
C GLU A 231 23.85 -0.64 8.85
N SER A 232 25.04 -1.22 8.66
CA SER A 232 25.37 -2.20 7.62
C SER A 232 24.57 -3.51 7.64
N THR A 233 23.99 -3.92 8.78
CA THR A 233 23.29 -5.21 8.93
C THR A 233 21.78 -5.14 8.70
N VAL A 234 21.10 -4.07 9.13
CA VAL A 234 19.64 -3.90 8.93
C VAL A 234 19.34 -3.02 7.73
N PHE A 235 20.19 -2.04 7.45
CA PHE A 235 20.02 -1.08 6.36
C PHE A 235 21.35 -0.84 5.66
N LYS A 236 21.81 -1.79 4.84
CA LYS A 236 23.02 -1.60 4.02
C LYS A 236 23.06 -0.17 3.50
N GLU A 237 24.12 0.56 3.80
CA GLU A 237 24.23 2.01 3.61
C GLU A 237 23.83 2.43 2.18
N GLU A 238 24.22 1.63 1.18
CA GLU A 238 23.85 1.79 -0.23
C GLU A 238 22.33 1.79 -0.48
N ASN A 239 21.56 0.96 0.25
CA ASN A 239 20.11 0.92 0.16
C ASN A 239 19.47 2.18 0.77
N CYS A 240 20.04 2.70 1.86
CA CYS A 240 19.61 3.98 2.42
C CYS A 240 19.88 5.11 1.45
N ILE A 241 21.07 5.20 0.87
CA ILE A 241 21.42 6.23 -0.12
C ILE A 241 20.47 6.15 -1.32
N PHE A 242 20.18 4.96 -1.83
CA PHE A 242 19.22 4.79 -2.92
C PHE A 242 17.82 5.25 -2.52
N ALA A 243 17.32 4.88 -1.33
CA ALA A 243 16.01 5.29 -0.85
C ALA A 243 15.91 6.81 -0.64
N ASP A 244 16.93 7.43 -0.04
CA ASP A 244 16.99 8.86 0.22
C ASP A 244 17.00 9.64 -1.12
N ASN A 245 17.83 9.22 -2.08
CA ASN A 245 17.85 9.82 -3.42
C ASN A 245 16.51 9.67 -4.14
N LEU A 246 15.88 8.50 -4.02
CA LEU A 246 14.57 8.24 -4.62
C LEU A 246 13.50 9.17 -4.03
N ILE A 247 13.49 9.36 -2.71
CA ILE A 247 12.56 10.27 -2.03
C ILE A 247 12.83 11.72 -2.45
N ASN A 248 14.08 12.14 -2.49
CA ASN A 248 14.44 13.50 -2.90
C ASN A 248 13.97 13.81 -4.34
N GLU A 249 14.15 12.88 -5.29
CA GLU A 249 13.61 13.05 -6.65
C GLU A 249 12.07 13.10 -6.67
N THR A 250 11.41 12.30 -5.83
CA THR A 250 9.94 12.37 -5.66
C THR A 250 9.51 13.74 -5.14
N LEU A 251 10.13 14.24 -4.07
CA LEU A 251 9.79 15.55 -3.48
C LEU A 251 9.99 16.70 -4.47
N VAL A 252 11.06 16.68 -5.26
CA VAL A 252 11.30 17.68 -6.32
C VAL A 252 10.19 17.67 -7.38
N HIS A 253 9.67 16.49 -7.74
CA HIS A 253 8.54 16.43 -8.67
C HIS A 253 7.24 16.94 -8.04
N LEU A 254 6.96 16.56 -6.80
CA LEU A 254 5.77 16.97 -6.07
C LEU A 254 5.73 18.49 -5.81
N ASP A 255 6.88 19.08 -5.51
CA ASP A 255 7.02 20.54 -5.34
C ASP A 255 6.63 21.30 -6.64
N LYS A 256 7.03 20.79 -7.80
CA LYS A 256 6.62 21.35 -9.12
C LYS A 256 5.11 21.25 -9.35
N LEU A 257 4.43 20.29 -8.72
CA LEU A 257 2.97 20.14 -8.75
C LEU A 257 2.27 20.98 -7.66
N GLY A 258 3.03 21.71 -6.83
CA GLY A 258 2.52 22.48 -5.69
C GLY A 258 2.00 21.59 -4.56
N VAL A 259 2.59 20.42 -4.36
CA VAL A 259 2.21 19.46 -3.32
C VAL A 259 3.24 19.47 -2.19
N GLY A 260 2.81 19.81 -0.98
CA GLY A 260 3.62 19.75 0.23
C GLY A 260 3.59 18.36 0.87
N VAL A 261 4.75 17.89 1.34
CA VAL A 261 4.89 16.61 2.04
C VAL A 261 5.52 16.82 3.41
N PHE A 262 4.90 16.25 4.45
CA PHE A 262 5.27 16.44 5.84
C PHE A 262 5.35 15.11 6.56
N ASN A 263 6.44 14.84 7.27
CA ASN A 263 6.54 13.67 8.14
C ASN A 263 6.16 14.06 9.57
N ALA A 264 5.13 13.42 10.12
CA ALA A 264 4.72 13.61 11.51
C ALA A 264 5.71 12.88 12.43
N VAL A 265 6.40 13.66 13.25
CA VAL A 265 7.46 13.18 14.15
C VAL A 265 7.16 13.58 15.60
N ASP A 266 7.68 12.80 16.53
CA ASP A 266 7.59 13.08 17.97
C ASP A 266 8.58 14.18 18.39
N ASP A 267 8.38 14.74 19.58
CA ASP A 267 9.35 15.65 20.19
C ASP A 267 10.73 14.98 20.25
N GLY A 268 11.76 15.72 19.84
CA GLY A 268 13.14 15.22 19.77
C GLY A 268 13.50 14.46 18.49
N TYR A 269 12.54 14.20 17.60
CA TYR A 269 12.79 13.61 16.29
C TYR A 269 12.75 14.65 15.19
N ILE A 270 13.60 14.46 14.18
CA ILE A 270 13.47 15.14 12.88
C ILE A 270 13.33 14.11 11.77
N SER A 271 12.98 14.58 10.59
CA SER A 271 12.95 13.79 9.37
C SER A 271 14.05 14.30 8.45
N ARG A 272 14.79 13.37 7.85
CA ARG A 272 16.03 13.68 7.12
C ARG A 272 15.74 14.43 5.81
N ASP A 273 14.92 13.82 4.96
CA ASP A 273 14.65 14.30 3.61
C ASP A 273 13.28 14.99 3.48
N ILE A 274 12.35 14.67 4.38
CA ILE A 274 10.97 15.19 4.38
C ILE A 274 10.83 16.24 5.47
N LYS A 275 10.16 17.35 5.19
CA LYS A 275 9.86 18.39 6.19
C LYS A 275 9.15 17.80 7.41
N SER A 276 9.73 18.00 8.60
CA SER A 276 9.10 17.57 9.85
C SER A 276 7.91 18.44 10.23
N ILE A 277 6.89 17.81 10.78
CA ILE A 277 5.85 18.45 11.57
C ILE A 277 5.69 17.70 12.88
N ASN A 278 5.51 18.43 13.98
CA ASN A 278 5.32 17.81 15.27
C ASN A 278 3.95 17.11 15.33
N TYR A 279 3.92 15.86 15.76
CA TYR A 279 2.69 15.08 15.89
C TYR A 279 1.63 15.79 16.73
N THR A 280 2.02 16.39 17.87
CA THR A 280 1.08 17.08 18.77
C THR A 280 0.43 18.30 18.11
N SER A 281 1.15 18.98 17.21
CA SER A 281 0.61 20.12 16.46
C SER A 281 -0.45 19.75 15.41
N LEU A 282 -0.53 18.47 15.03
CA LEU A 282 -1.58 17.98 14.14
C LEU A 282 -2.89 17.69 14.88
N ILE A 283 -2.81 17.42 16.18
CA ILE A 283 -3.97 17.22 17.05
C ILE A 283 -4.63 18.57 17.36
N SER A 284 -3.82 19.61 17.60
CA SER A 284 -4.28 20.91 18.10
C SER A 284 -4.77 21.89 17.03
N LYS A 285 -4.78 21.51 15.75
CA LYS A 285 -5.22 22.41 14.65
C LYS A 285 -6.74 22.62 14.57
N ASP A 286 -7.51 21.97 15.43
CA ASP A 286 -8.97 21.92 15.39
C ASP A 286 -9.66 22.51 16.66
N GLU A 287 -8.93 23.26 17.49
CA GLU A 287 -9.51 24.20 18.49
C GLU A 287 -9.49 25.65 17.95
#